data_AF-A0AA37JGC1-F1
#
_entry.id   AF-A0AA37JGC1-F1
#
_cell.length_a   1.000
_cell.length_b   1.000
_cell.length_c   1.000
_cell.angle_alpha   90.00
_cell.angle_beta   90.00
_cell.angle_gamma   90.00
#
_symmetry.space_group_name_H-M   'P 1'
#
loop_
_entity.id
_entity.type
_entity.pdbx_description
1 polymer ?
#
loop_
_entity_poly.entity_id
_entity_poly.type
_entity_poly.pdbx_seq_one_letter_code
_entity_poly.pdbx_strand_id
1 'polypeptide(L)'
;MNKKYWLAIIEEEDRIISNSDRRFRYHCYSLESMSEELTYQERSLFIQNDFTTDLFVEDFIDTVQNKKLADGLRHLTDRQRRAIELAFWEGYQYKEIAVMFQCSPAAVTLLLQRAFHRLLDYMSE
;
A
#
# COMPACT_ATOMS: atom_id res chain seq x y z
N MET A 1 5.55 30.53 69.49
CA MET A 1 5.54 30.29 68.02
C MET A 1 4.54 31.24 67.36
N ASN A 2 4.92 31.89 66.28
CA ASN A 2 4.12 32.95 65.65
C ASN A 2 3.26 32.36 64.50
N LYS A 3 1.98 32.73 64.41
CA LYS A 3 1.06 32.31 63.34
C LYS A 3 1.63 32.58 61.93
N LYS A 4 2.40 33.66 61.76
CA LYS A 4 3.07 34.00 60.50
C LYS A 4 4.13 32.97 60.06
N TYR A 5 4.79 32.31 61.02
CA TYR A 5 5.80 31.30 60.74
C TYR A 5 5.17 30.04 60.15
N TRP A 6 4.07 29.57 60.74
CA TRP A 6 3.34 28.41 60.22
C TRP A 6 2.70 28.68 58.85
N LEU A 7 2.17 29.88 58.61
CA LEU A 7 1.65 30.25 57.30
C LEU A 7 2.73 30.24 56.21
N ALA A 8 3.92 30.74 56.51
CA ALA A 8 5.04 30.72 55.57
C ALA A 8 5.52 29.29 55.25
N ILE A 9 5.49 28.38 56.23
CA ILE A 9 5.81 26.97 56.00
C ILE A 9 4.76 26.33 55.08
N ILE A 10 3.48 26.57 55.33
CA ILE A 10 2.39 26.00 54.51
C ILE A 10 2.47 26.52 53.07
N GLU A 11 2.71 27.82 52.87
CA GLU A 11 2.87 28.39 51.52
C GLU A 11 4.07 27.80 50.77
N GLU A 12 5.16 27.51 51.47
CA GLU A 12 6.35 26.89 50.88
C GLU A 12 6.09 25.43 50.48
N GLU A 13 5.42 24.65 51.34
CA GLU A 13 5.04 23.27 51.05
C GLU A 13 4.06 23.20 49.87
N ASP A 14 3.04 24.07 49.84
CA ASP A 14 2.09 24.16 48.72
C ASP A 14 2.79 24.50 47.40
N ARG A 15 3.82 25.35 47.46
CA ARG A 15 4.65 25.69 46.29
C ARG A 15 5.45 24.49 45.80
N ILE A 16 6.04 23.71 46.71
CA ILE A 16 6.81 22.50 46.37
C ILE A 16 5.89 21.46 45.71
N ILE A 17 4.71 21.22 46.29
CA ILE A 17 3.71 20.28 45.77
C ILE A 17 3.25 20.72 44.37
N SER A 18 2.92 22.00 44.19
CA SER A 18 2.50 22.54 42.89
C SER A 18 3.58 22.42 41.81
N ASN A 19 4.85 22.64 42.16
CA ASN A 19 5.97 22.44 41.22
C ASN A 19 6.15 20.98 40.84
N SER A 20 6.08 20.08 41.83
CA SER A 20 6.17 18.63 41.61
C SER A 20 5.04 18.14 40.69
N ASP A 21 3.81 18.55 40.96
CA ASP A 21 2.64 18.17 40.17
C ASP A 21 2.74 18.71 38.73
N ARG A 22 3.21 19.95 38.55
CA ARG A 22 3.48 20.51 37.21
C ARG A 22 4.53 19.69 36.45
N ARG A 23 5.63 19.30 37.11
CA ARG A 23 6.68 18.45 36.49
C ARG A 23 6.13 17.08 36.12
N PHE A 24 5.33 16.47 36.99
CA PHE A 24 4.70 15.18 36.73
C PHE A 24 3.77 15.24 35.52
N ARG A 25 2.92 16.27 35.41
CA ARG A 25 2.07 16.46 34.23
C ARG A 25 2.87 16.58 32.94
N TYR A 26 3.95 17.35 32.92
CA TYR A 26 4.81 17.44 31.73
C TYR A 26 5.48 16.12 31.36
N HIS A 27 5.88 15.33 32.36
CA HIS A 27 6.45 13.99 32.13
C HIS A 27 5.43 13.07 31.45
N CYS A 28 4.19 13.03 31.95
CA CYS A 28 3.13 12.24 31.34
C CYS A 28 2.81 12.69 29.91
N TYR A 29 2.68 13.99 29.66
CA TYR A 29 2.45 14.50 28.30
C TYR A 29 3.58 14.16 27.31
N SER A 30 4.83 14.19 27.78
CA SER A 30 5.96 13.80 26.95
C SER A 30 5.91 12.32 26.58
N LEU A 31 5.50 11.44 27.51
CA LEU A 31 5.38 10.01 27.25
C LEU A 31 4.22 9.69 26.30
N GLU A 32 3.07 10.35 26.49
CA GLU A 32 1.92 10.21 25.58
C GLU A 32 2.29 10.64 24.16
N SER A 33 2.93 11.81 24.00
CA SER A 33 3.40 12.31 22.70
C SER A 33 4.39 11.35 22.02
N MET A 34 5.33 10.76 22.77
CA MET A 34 6.25 9.76 22.21
C MET A 34 5.53 8.46 21.82
N SER A 35 4.51 8.04 22.57
CA SER A 35 3.71 6.86 22.23
C SER A 35 2.86 7.06 20.97
N GLU A 36 2.33 8.27 20.77
CA GLU A 36 1.58 8.63 19.56
C GLU A 36 2.50 8.64 18.34
N GLU A 37 3.72 9.16 18.47
CA GLU A 37 4.70 9.17 17.37
C GLU A 37 5.14 7.75 16.98
N LEU A 38 5.41 6.88 17.96
CA LEU A 38 5.74 5.47 17.72
C LEU A 38 4.58 4.71 17.06
N THR A 39 3.35 4.89 17.55
CA THR A 39 2.17 4.25 16.93
C THR A 39 1.90 4.76 15.51
N TYR A 40 2.21 6.03 15.20
CA TYR A 40 2.17 6.56 13.84
C TYR A 40 3.21 5.90 12.94
N GLN A 41 4.45 5.78 13.41
CA GLN A 41 5.53 5.12 12.68
C GLN A 41 5.21 3.64 12.40
N GLU A 42 4.76 2.89 13.40
CA GLU A 42 4.36 1.49 13.26
C GLU A 42 3.22 1.31 12.24
N ARG A 43 2.19 2.15 12.30
CA ARG A 43 1.09 2.13 11.32
C ARG A 43 1.56 2.48 9.90
N SER A 44 2.45 3.44 9.76
CA SER A 44 3.00 3.81 8.44
C SER A 44 3.82 2.68 7.81
N LEU A 45 4.58 1.94 8.62
CA LEU A 45 5.35 0.78 8.18
C LEU A 45 4.44 -0.39 7.78
N PHE A 46 3.34 -0.59 8.53
CA PHE A 46 2.36 -1.63 8.22
C PHE A 46 1.64 -1.38 6.88
N ILE A 47 1.30 -0.12 6.57
CA ILE A 47 0.63 0.23 5.31
C ILE A 47 1.55 0.04 4.09
N GLN A 48 2.88 0.13 4.24
CA GLN A 48 3.81 -0.06 3.12
C GLN A 48 4.21 -1.52 2.86
N ASN A 49 4.00 -2.43 3.82
CA ASN A 49 4.51 -3.80 3.77
C ASN A 49 3.44 -4.88 3.49
N ASP A 50 2.22 -4.51 3.06
CA ASP A 50 1.11 -5.48 2.91
C ASP A 50 0.55 -5.60 1.48
N PHE A 51 0.93 -4.72 0.53
CA PHE A 51 0.48 -4.83 -0.88
C PHE A 51 1.60 -5.25 -1.84
N THR A 52 2.86 -4.97 -1.52
CA THR A 52 3.99 -5.11 -2.44
C THR A 52 4.83 -6.36 -2.22
N THR A 53 4.75 -6.95 -1.03
CA THR A 53 5.59 -8.08 -0.58
C THR A 53 5.01 -9.45 -0.90
N ASP A 54 3.68 -9.56 -1.08
CA ASP A 54 3.03 -10.76 -1.62
C ASP A 54 2.94 -10.75 -3.16
N LEU A 55 3.48 -9.70 -3.80
CA LEU A 55 3.75 -9.66 -5.24
C LEU A 55 4.97 -10.53 -5.56
N PHE A 56 4.94 -11.80 -5.18
CA PHE A 56 5.70 -12.82 -5.88
C PHE A 56 5.23 -12.74 -7.33
N VAL A 57 6.03 -12.08 -8.17
CA VAL A 57 5.78 -11.92 -9.61
C VAL A 57 5.97 -13.29 -10.26
N GLU A 58 5.04 -14.20 -10.02
CA GLU A 58 4.75 -15.25 -10.99
C GLU A 58 4.12 -14.53 -12.17
N ASP A 59 4.80 -14.56 -13.32
CA ASP A 59 4.21 -14.12 -14.58
C ASP A 59 2.88 -14.88 -14.72
N PHE A 60 1.77 -14.20 -15.03
CA PHE A 60 0.47 -14.87 -15.13
C PHE A 60 0.54 -16.06 -16.11
N ILE A 61 1.45 -16.01 -17.09
CA ILE A 61 1.73 -17.12 -18.01
C ILE A 61 2.15 -18.40 -17.27
N ASP A 62 2.91 -18.30 -16.19
CA ASP A 62 3.39 -19.45 -15.42
C ASP A 62 2.25 -20.15 -14.66
N THR A 63 1.15 -19.43 -14.41
CA THR A 63 -0.10 -20.01 -13.84
C THR A 63 -0.94 -20.75 -14.90
N VAL A 64 -0.64 -20.60 -16.19
CA VAL A 64 -1.39 -21.23 -17.28
C VAL A 64 -1.03 -22.71 -17.40
N GLN A 65 -1.95 -23.60 -17.01
CA GLN A 65 -1.74 -25.05 -17.04
C GLN A 65 -1.48 -25.62 -18.45
N ASN A 66 -2.08 -25.01 -19.48
CA ASN A 66 -1.90 -25.45 -20.86
C ASN A 66 -0.56 -24.96 -21.39
N LYS A 67 0.42 -25.88 -21.47
CA LYS A 67 1.78 -25.59 -21.94
C LYS A 67 1.82 -24.94 -23.33
N LYS A 68 1.02 -25.45 -24.29
CA LYS A 68 0.99 -24.91 -25.66
C LYS A 68 0.46 -23.46 -25.67
N LEU A 69 -0.54 -23.17 -24.84
CA LEU A 69 -1.06 -21.82 -24.67
C LEU A 69 -0.04 -20.91 -23.97
N ALA A 70 0.59 -21.38 -22.89
CA ALA A 70 1.62 -20.62 -22.19
C ALA A 70 2.77 -20.24 -23.12
N ASP A 71 3.26 -21.19 -23.92
CA ASP A 71 4.30 -20.93 -24.91
C ASP A 71 3.81 -19.96 -26.00
N GLY A 72 2.58 -20.11 -26.49
CA GLY A 72 1.98 -19.16 -27.43
C GLY A 72 1.89 -17.73 -26.87
N LEU A 73 1.53 -17.57 -25.59
CA LEU A 73 1.49 -16.28 -24.91
C LEU A 73 2.88 -15.63 -24.78
N ARG A 74 3.94 -16.45 -24.63
CA ARG A 74 5.33 -15.95 -24.63
C ARG A 74 5.74 -15.39 -26.00
N HIS A 75 5.17 -15.87 -27.10
CA HIS A 75 5.46 -15.38 -28.47
C HIS A 75 4.73 -14.08 -28.84
N LEU A 76 3.77 -13.63 -28.03
CA LEU A 76 3.10 -12.34 -28.24
C LEU A 76 4.02 -11.16 -27.89
N THR A 77 3.72 -9.98 -28.44
CA THR A 77 4.42 -8.76 -28.00
C THR A 77 4.00 -8.40 -26.58
N ASP A 78 4.87 -7.70 -25.84
CA ASP A 78 4.58 -7.31 -24.46
C ASP A 78 3.27 -6.52 -24.34
N ARG A 79 2.99 -5.66 -25.33
CA ARG A 79 1.74 -4.89 -25.37
C ARG A 79 0.51 -5.78 -25.57
N GLN A 80 0.61 -6.83 -26.37
CA GLN A 80 -0.47 -7.81 -26.54
C GLN A 80 -0.65 -8.67 -25.30
N ARG A 81 0.45 -9.15 -24.73
CA ARG A 81 0.47 -9.95 -23.50
C ARG A 81 -0.16 -9.18 -22.34
N ARG A 82 0.25 -7.92 -22.12
CA ARG A 82 -0.32 -7.05 -21.09
C ARG A 82 -1.80 -6.75 -21.32
N ALA A 83 -2.24 -6.63 -22.57
CA ALA A 83 -3.67 -6.44 -22.87
C ALA A 83 -4.51 -7.67 -22.48
N ILE A 84 -3.98 -8.87 -22.73
CA ILE A 84 -4.63 -10.14 -22.36
C ILE A 84 -4.64 -10.30 -20.84
N GLU A 85 -3.51 -10.06 -20.18
CA GLU A 85 -3.39 -10.08 -18.72
C GLU A 85 -4.42 -9.15 -18.07
N LEU A 86 -4.46 -7.88 -18.48
CA LEU A 86 -5.42 -6.91 -17.95
C LEU A 86 -6.88 -7.35 -18.15
N ALA A 87 -7.21 -7.84 -19.35
CA ALA A 87 -8.60 -8.18 -19.68
C ALA A 87 -9.09 -9.48 -19.03
N PHE A 88 -8.24 -10.51 -18.95
CA PHE A 88 -8.65 -11.86 -18.59
C PHE A 88 -8.11 -12.34 -17.25
N TRP A 89 -6.93 -11.85 -16.83
CA TRP A 89 -6.33 -12.20 -15.54
C TRP A 89 -6.74 -11.21 -14.45
N GLU A 90 -6.56 -9.91 -14.71
CA GLU A 90 -6.88 -8.85 -13.74
C GLU A 90 -8.36 -8.38 -13.83
N GLY A 91 -9.07 -8.69 -14.92
CA GLY A 91 -10.52 -8.46 -15.07
C GLY A 91 -10.94 -7.03 -15.46
N TYR A 92 -10.03 -6.22 -15.99
CA TYR A 92 -10.31 -4.85 -16.43
C TYR A 92 -11.22 -4.79 -17.66
N GLN A 93 -12.09 -3.77 -17.70
CA GLN A 93 -12.90 -3.46 -18.88
C GLN A 93 -12.05 -2.82 -19.97
N TYR A 94 -12.40 -3.03 -21.25
CA TYR A 94 -11.61 -2.50 -22.38
C TYR A 94 -11.48 -0.97 -22.37
N LYS A 95 -12.46 -0.27 -21.80
CA LYS A 95 -12.40 1.19 -21.61
C LYS A 95 -11.31 1.61 -20.60
N GLU A 96 -11.07 0.81 -19.57
CA GLU A 96 -10.07 1.07 -18.53
C GLU A 96 -8.66 0.73 -19.05
N ILE A 97 -8.55 -0.38 -19.79
CA ILE A 97 -7.32 -0.76 -20.50
C ILE A 97 -6.93 0.32 -21.52
N ALA A 98 -7.92 0.90 -22.22
CA ALA A 98 -7.68 1.99 -23.17
C ALA A 98 -7.10 3.23 -22.50
N VAL A 99 -7.59 3.59 -21.31
CA VAL A 99 -7.03 4.68 -20.49
C VAL A 99 -5.60 4.36 -20.09
N MET A 100 -5.32 3.14 -19.60
CA MET A 100 -3.97 2.70 -19.21
C MET A 100 -2.99 2.76 -20.39
N PHE A 101 -3.43 2.39 -21.59
CA PHE A 101 -2.61 2.40 -22.80
C PHE A 101 -2.61 3.73 -23.56
N GLN A 102 -3.30 4.75 -23.02
CA GLN A 102 -3.47 6.07 -23.63
C GLN A 102 -3.95 5.97 -25.09
N CYS A 103 -4.92 5.10 -25.35
CA CYS A 103 -5.49 4.87 -26.66
C CYS A 103 -7.02 4.79 -26.62
N SER A 104 -7.66 4.60 -27.77
CA SER A 104 -9.12 4.43 -27.85
C SER A 104 -9.53 3.00 -27.51
N PRO A 105 -10.75 2.76 -26.98
CA PRO A 105 -11.27 1.41 -26.76
C PRO A 105 -11.25 0.53 -28.01
N ALA A 106 -11.49 1.11 -29.19
CA ALA A 106 -11.39 0.41 -30.46
C ALA A 106 -9.97 -0.09 -30.77
N ALA A 107 -8.94 0.68 -30.39
CA ALA A 107 -7.55 0.25 -30.55
C ALA A 107 -7.21 -0.95 -29.65
N VAL A 108 -7.77 -1.01 -28.44
CA VAL A 108 -7.63 -2.18 -27.56
C VAL A 108 -8.31 -3.41 -28.16
N THR A 109 -9.53 -3.25 -28.71
CA THR A 109 -10.23 -4.35 -29.39
C THR A 109 -9.41 -4.89 -30.57
N LEU A 110 -8.87 -4.01 -31.42
CA LEU A 110 -8.01 -4.41 -32.55
C LEU A 110 -6.71 -5.07 -32.08
N LEU A 111 -6.12 -4.59 -30.99
CA LEU A 111 -4.91 -5.16 -30.39
C LEU A 111 -5.17 -6.61 -29.92
N LEU A 112 -6.27 -6.83 -29.21
CA LEU A 112 -6.68 -8.16 -28.73
C LEU A 112 -7.03 -9.10 -29.89
N GLN A 113 -7.76 -8.62 -30.90
CA GLN A 113 -8.05 -9.40 -32.11
C GLN A 113 -6.77 -9.89 -32.80
N ARG A 114 -5.78 -9.00 -32.97
CA ARG A 114 -4.47 -9.37 -33.54
C ARG A 114 -3.71 -10.35 -32.65
N ALA A 115 -3.82 -10.22 -31.33
CA ALA A 115 -3.20 -11.15 -30.40
C ALA A 115 -3.83 -12.55 -30.51
N PHE A 116 -5.16 -12.64 -30.56
CA PHE A 116 -5.86 -13.90 -30.74
C PHE A 116 -5.55 -14.56 -32.08
N HIS A 117 -5.46 -13.79 -33.16
CA HIS A 117 -5.07 -14.34 -34.46
C HIS A 117 -3.69 -15.00 -34.40
N ARG A 118 -2.70 -14.33 -33.81
CA ARG A 118 -1.35 -14.89 -33.61
C ARG A 118 -1.34 -16.13 -32.73
N LEU A 119 -2.14 -16.14 -31.66
CA LEU A 119 -2.26 -17.34 -30.81
C LEU A 119 -2.88 -18.51 -31.58
N LEU A 120 -3.91 -18.25 -32.39
CA LEU A 120 -4.53 -19.28 -33.22
C LEU A 120 -3.56 -19.84 -34.25
N ASP A 121 -2.81 -18.97 -34.93
CA ASP A 121 -1.78 -19.38 -35.89
C ASP A 121 -0.74 -20.28 -35.22
N TYR A 122 -0.20 -19.85 -34.07
CA TYR A 122 0.77 -20.63 -33.28
C TYR A 122 0.21 -21.97 -32.77
N MET A 123 -1.07 -22.00 -32.39
CA MET A 123 -1.71 -23.23 -31.94
C MET A 123 -2.05 -24.18 -33.09
N SER A 124 -2.11 -23.69 -34.32
CA SER A 124 -2.37 -24.48 -35.52
C SER A 124 -1.13 -25.11 -36.15
N GLU A 125 0.06 -24.59 -35.83
CA GLU A 125 1.37 -25.23 -36.08
C GLU A 125 1.62 -26.41 -35.12
#